data_AF-A0AA40DCC0-F1
#
_entry.id   AF-A0AA40DCC0-F1
#
_cell.length_a   1.000
_cell.length_b   1.000
_cell.length_c   1.000
_cell.angle_alpha   90.00
_cell.angle_beta   90.00
_cell.angle_gamma   90.00
#
_symmetry.space_group_name_H-M   'P 1'
#
loop_
_entity.id
_entity.type
_entity.pdbx_description
1 polymer ?
#
loop_
_entity_poly.entity_id
_entity_poly.type
_entity_poly.pdbx_seq_one_letter_code
_entity_poly.pdbx_strand_id
1 'polypeptide(L)'
;MGLSFTSLLATASLAFAIPHDLQVGERAPVTTIDIRYRHDKVTDKYALAVLDKDTHQVLARVCDKSISSGAFTALPIHVDADGDAFGTITVGSRTHAIGHRSRQVDCWSMYNNHAATVTCHVSLRHLPALDFEALAHDTPAPPCFDNFPLVEQSDVDGTPSNVTQSEFGQHEIGNEGLETVQVQDQFNAHPTLRARQGSILRCPPYRETRLVGDGNPHQNYFHVQMTTTARCGDGDCEMSYGSSETETFSWSASASIAGWISGGFAVEKSHSVSEAINCVAKEEHDKHVCVWQKIAHTAYTVQNYIVYPCSKQAIPDGEPFILWSPNANNVGSEYYCVRNTCRAGKGDNWWDKSPSRPGLPRDW
;
A
#
# COMPACT_ATOMS: atom_id res chain seq x y z
N MET A 1 27.41 -27.64 -86.14
CA MET A 1 28.24 -27.50 -84.92
C MET A 1 27.94 -26.13 -84.34
N GLY A 2 27.22 -26.12 -83.22
CA GLY A 2 26.69 -24.90 -82.60
C GLY A 2 27.66 -24.29 -81.58
N LEU A 3 27.51 -22.99 -81.37
CA LEU A 3 28.10 -22.24 -80.27
C LEU A 3 27.02 -21.33 -79.67
N SER A 4 26.77 -21.57 -78.38
CA SER A 4 26.47 -20.68 -77.26
C SER A 4 25.80 -19.32 -77.52
N PHE A 5 24.69 -19.07 -76.82
CA PHE A 5 24.51 -17.82 -76.06
C PHE A 5 23.69 -18.08 -74.78
N THR A 6 24.26 -17.60 -73.69
CA THR A 6 23.77 -17.53 -72.31
C THR A 6 22.62 -16.53 -72.17
N SER A 7 21.62 -16.85 -71.35
CA SER A 7 20.72 -15.83 -70.78
C SER A 7 20.37 -16.20 -69.33
N LEU A 8 20.79 -15.34 -68.41
CA LEU A 8 20.43 -15.36 -67.00
C LEU A 8 18.97 -14.87 -66.86
N LEU A 9 18.11 -15.69 -66.26
CA LEU A 9 16.81 -15.24 -65.74
C LEU A 9 16.97 -14.93 -64.25
N ALA A 10 16.87 -13.64 -63.93
CA ALA A 10 16.81 -13.14 -62.56
C ALA A 10 15.45 -13.50 -61.92
N THR A 11 15.50 -14.18 -60.78
CA THR A 11 14.33 -14.46 -59.94
C THR A 11 13.98 -13.21 -59.13
N ALA A 12 12.93 -12.49 -59.55
CA ALA A 12 12.34 -11.44 -58.72
C ALA A 12 11.61 -12.09 -57.53
N SER A 13 12.16 -11.94 -56.34
CA SER A 13 11.49 -12.31 -55.09
C SER A 13 10.42 -11.27 -54.79
N LEU A 14 9.16 -11.63 -55.00
CA LEU A 14 8.01 -10.87 -54.49
C LEU A 14 7.98 -11.04 -52.97
N ALA A 15 8.48 -10.03 -52.25
CA ALA A 15 8.21 -9.88 -50.83
C ALA A 15 6.72 -9.57 -50.66
N PHE A 16 5.94 -10.56 -50.24
CA PHE A 16 4.60 -10.31 -49.72
C PHE A 16 4.76 -9.54 -48.41
N ALA A 17 4.55 -8.22 -48.46
CA ALA A 17 4.26 -7.44 -47.29
C ALA A 17 2.91 -7.94 -46.75
N ILE A 18 2.96 -8.76 -45.70
CA ILE A 18 1.78 -9.11 -44.92
C ILE A 18 1.26 -7.79 -44.36
N PRO A 19 0.02 -7.37 -44.66
CA PRO A 19 -0.56 -6.22 -43.98
C PRO A 19 -0.54 -6.53 -42.49
N HIS A 20 0.07 -5.66 -41.70
CA HIS A 20 -0.13 -5.63 -40.27
C HIS A 20 -1.61 -5.28 -40.04
N ASP A 21 -2.47 -6.29 -40.12
CA ASP A 21 -3.75 -6.26 -39.45
C ASP A 21 -3.44 -5.98 -37.99
N LEU A 22 -3.93 -4.84 -37.51
CA LEU A 22 -4.17 -4.61 -36.11
C LEU A 22 -5.01 -5.78 -35.61
N GLN A 23 -4.36 -6.82 -35.09
CA GLN A 23 -4.99 -7.69 -34.13
C GLN A 23 -5.35 -6.79 -32.96
N VAL A 24 -6.60 -6.33 -32.95
CA VAL A 24 -7.30 -5.96 -31.73
C VAL A 24 -7.07 -7.16 -30.81
N GLY A 25 -6.16 -6.98 -29.85
CA GLY A 25 -5.70 -8.07 -29.00
C GLY A 25 -6.92 -8.70 -28.36
N GLU A 26 -7.23 -9.93 -28.76
CA GLU A 26 -8.25 -10.74 -28.11
C GLU A 26 -7.86 -10.82 -26.64
N ARG A 27 -8.70 -10.25 -25.78
CA ARG A 27 -8.41 -10.15 -24.36
C ARG A 27 -8.24 -11.57 -23.83
N ALA A 28 -7.10 -11.85 -23.21
CA ALA A 28 -6.86 -13.15 -22.63
C ALA A 28 -7.99 -13.50 -21.65
N PRO A 29 -8.51 -14.75 -21.67
CA PRO A 29 -9.62 -15.13 -20.81
C PRO A 29 -9.20 -15.03 -19.35
N VAL A 30 -10.09 -14.48 -18.51
CA VAL A 30 -9.85 -14.39 -17.06
C VAL A 30 -9.77 -15.81 -16.48
N THR A 31 -8.61 -16.17 -15.95
CA THR A 31 -8.38 -17.53 -15.41
C THR A 31 -8.52 -17.60 -13.90
N THR A 32 -8.36 -16.46 -13.22
CA THR A 32 -8.44 -16.34 -11.77
C THR A 32 -9.07 -15.00 -11.41
N ILE A 33 -9.97 -15.01 -10.44
CA ILE A 33 -10.62 -13.80 -9.91
C ILE A 33 -10.28 -13.61 -8.43
N ASP A 34 -10.24 -12.34 -8.03
CA ASP A 34 -10.20 -11.92 -6.64
C ASP A 34 -11.61 -11.48 -6.20
N ILE A 35 -12.11 -12.08 -5.14
CA ILE A 35 -13.37 -11.66 -4.51
C ILE A 35 -12.99 -10.89 -3.24
N ARG A 36 -13.43 -9.63 -3.15
CA ARG A 36 -13.20 -8.75 -1.99
C ARG A 36 -14.53 -8.38 -1.37
N TYR A 37 -14.72 -8.79 -0.13
CA TYR A 37 -15.92 -8.50 0.65
C TYR A 37 -15.55 -7.69 1.89
N ARG A 38 -16.40 -6.73 2.25
CA ARG A 38 -16.34 -5.99 3.49
C ARG A 38 -17.72 -5.89 4.13
N HIS A 39 -17.74 -6.09 5.44
CA HIS A 39 -18.80 -5.70 6.35
C HIS A 39 -18.31 -4.52 7.18
N ASP A 40 -18.96 -3.38 7.05
CA ASP A 40 -18.77 -2.23 7.93
C ASP A 40 -19.68 -2.40 9.15
N LYS A 41 -19.10 -2.72 10.32
CA LYS A 41 -19.85 -3.05 11.54
C LYS A 41 -20.54 -1.83 12.17
N VAL A 42 -20.05 -0.63 11.86
CA VAL A 42 -20.59 0.63 12.40
C VAL A 42 -21.90 0.99 11.69
N THR A 43 -21.91 0.85 10.37
CA THR A 43 -23.06 1.21 9.53
C THR A 43 -23.93 0.02 9.12
N ASP A 44 -23.50 -1.20 9.45
CA ASP A 44 -24.07 -2.48 8.99
C ASP A 44 -24.23 -2.55 7.47
N LYS A 45 -23.26 -1.98 6.74
CA LYS A 45 -23.23 -1.97 5.28
C LYS A 45 -22.26 -3.00 4.74
N TYR A 46 -22.57 -3.48 3.54
CA TYR A 46 -21.78 -4.47 2.84
C TYR A 46 -21.24 -3.90 1.54
N ALA A 47 -20.04 -4.33 1.18
CA ALA A 47 -19.42 -4.05 -0.10
C ALA A 47 -18.80 -5.35 -0.62
N LEU A 48 -19.15 -5.74 -1.84
CA LEU A 48 -18.63 -6.92 -2.50
C LEU A 48 -18.13 -6.53 -3.89
N ALA A 49 -16.90 -6.89 -4.21
CA ALA A 49 -16.31 -6.68 -5.52
C ALA A 49 -15.62 -7.95 -6.03
N VAL A 50 -15.57 -8.06 -7.35
CA VAL A 50 -14.86 -9.10 -8.07
C VAL A 50 -13.90 -8.42 -9.03
N LEU A 51 -12.65 -8.85 -9.00
CA LEU A 51 -11.59 -8.32 -9.82
C LEU A 51 -10.94 -9.45 -10.61
N ASP A 52 -10.44 -9.14 -11.79
CA ASP A 52 -9.44 -9.97 -12.46
C ASP A 52 -8.16 -9.95 -11.61
N LYS A 53 -7.67 -11.12 -11.21
CA LYS A 53 -6.49 -11.22 -10.34
C LYS A 53 -5.24 -10.66 -11.00
N ASP A 54 -5.07 -10.89 -12.30
CA ASP A 54 -3.83 -10.58 -13.02
C ASP A 54 -3.78 -9.11 -13.43
N THR A 55 -4.92 -8.55 -13.84
CA THR A 55 -5.00 -7.16 -14.31
C THR A 55 -5.51 -6.18 -13.26
N HIS A 56 -5.98 -6.67 -12.11
CA HIS A 56 -6.68 -5.90 -11.07
C HIS A 56 -7.88 -5.10 -11.59
N GLN A 57 -8.40 -5.42 -12.79
CA GLN A 57 -9.57 -4.75 -13.33
C GLN A 57 -10.83 -5.21 -12.58
N VAL A 58 -11.67 -4.25 -12.20
CA VAL A 58 -12.94 -4.55 -11.51
C VAL A 58 -13.93 -5.13 -12.52
N LEU A 59 -14.38 -6.35 -12.28
CA LEU A 59 -15.36 -7.08 -13.10
C LEU A 59 -16.79 -6.84 -12.60
N ALA A 60 -16.98 -6.72 -11.29
CA ALA A 60 -18.26 -6.35 -10.69
C ALA A 60 -18.06 -5.74 -9.30
N ARG A 61 -19.04 -4.94 -8.86
CA ARG A 61 -19.13 -4.45 -7.48
C ARG A 61 -20.56 -4.10 -7.10
N VAL A 62 -20.94 -4.37 -5.85
CA VAL A 62 -22.27 -4.13 -5.30
C VAL A 62 -22.20 -3.74 -3.82
N CYS A 63 -23.25 -3.07 -3.33
CA CYS A 63 -23.45 -2.81 -1.90
C CYS A 63 -24.31 -3.89 -1.24
N ASP A 64 -23.95 -5.15 -1.46
CA ASP A 64 -24.70 -6.32 -1.02
C ASP A 64 -23.73 -7.48 -0.76
N LYS A 65 -24.25 -8.56 -0.20
CA LYS A 65 -23.54 -9.83 0.04
C LYS A 65 -23.49 -10.73 -1.20
N SER A 66 -24.18 -10.39 -2.30
CA SER A 66 -24.25 -11.25 -3.49
C SER A 66 -24.20 -10.51 -4.82
N ILE A 67 -23.57 -11.15 -5.81
CA ILE A 67 -23.56 -10.75 -7.23
C ILE A 67 -24.09 -11.93 -8.04
N SER A 68 -25.18 -11.72 -8.78
CA SER A 68 -25.84 -12.76 -9.58
C SER A 68 -26.37 -12.25 -10.93
N SER A 69 -25.79 -11.17 -11.44
CA SER A 69 -26.21 -10.50 -12.68
C SER A 69 -25.10 -10.48 -13.73
N GLY A 70 -25.45 -10.31 -15.01
CA GLY A 70 -24.47 -10.27 -16.11
C GLY A 70 -23.73 -11.62 -16.23
N ALA A 71 -22.41 -11.57 -16.40
CA ALA A 71 -21.54 -12.76 -16.42
C ALA A 71 -21.69 -13.64 -15.17
N PHE A 72 -22.03 -13.04 -14.02
CA PHE A 72 -22.23 -13.73 -12.75
C PHE A 72 -23.60 -14.42 -12.63
N THR A 73 -24.44 -14.40 -13.68
CA THR A 73 -25.65 -15.24 -13.70
C THR A 73 -25.27 -16.72 -13.81
N ALA A 74 -24.21 -17.04 -14.56
CA ALA A 74 -23.67 -18.40 -14.68
C ALA A 74 -22.72 -18.77 -13.55
N LEU A 75 -22.19 -17.78 -12.83
CA LEU A 75 -21.31 -17.94 -11.68
C LEU A 75 -21.70 -16.97 -10.55
N PRO A 76 -22.85 -17.19 -9.88
CA PRO A 76 -23.26 -16.34 -8.78
C PRO A 76 -22.22 -16.39 -7.65
N ILE A 77 -21.98 -15.24 -7.03
CA ILE A 77 -21.10 -15.11 -5.86
C ILE A 77 -21.95 -14.64 -4.69
N HIS A 78 -21.82 -15.30 -3.55
CA HIS A 78 -22.45 -14.89 -2.30
C HIS A 78 -21.47 -15.07 -1.13
N VAL A 79 -21.43 -14.10 -0.23
CA VAL A 79 -20.63 -14.16 0.99
C VAL A 79 -21.56 -14.09 2.19
N ASP A 80 -21.62 -15.17 2.96
CA ASP A 80 -22.32 -15.23 4.23
C ASP A 80 -21.29 -15.26 5.35
N ALA A 81 -20.87 -14.08 5.77
CA ALA A 81 -19.91 -13.89 6.84
C ALA A 81 -20.56 -13.14 8.01
N ASP A 82 -20.20 -13.55 9.23
CA ASP A 82 -20.54 -12.85 10.46
C ASP A 82 -19.64 -11.63 10.68
N GLY A 83 -19.87 -10.92 11.78
CA GLY A 83 -19.08 -9.76 12.16
C GLY A 83 -17.60 -10.07 12.28
N ASP A 84 -17.17 -11.27 12.62
CA ASP A 84 -15.73 -11.56 12.74
C ASP A 84 -15.14 -12.18 11.49
N ALA A 85 -15.89 -12.14 10.37
CA ALA A 85 -15.56 -12.77 9.09
C ALA A 85 -15.45 -14.30 9.18
N PHE A 86 -16.19 -14.96 10.08
CA PHE A 86 -16.44 -16.40 9.97
C PHE A 86 -17.66 -16.65 9.10
N GLY A 87 -17.70 -17.80 8.43
CA GLY A 87 -18.84 -18.20 7.62
C GLY A 87 -18.39 -18.81 6.31
N THR A 88 -19.10 -18.49 5.22
CA THR A 88 -18.89 -19.16 3.93
C THR A 88 -18.91 -18.19 2.75
N ILE A 89 -18.24 -18.63 1.68
CA ILE A 89 -18.34 -18.04 0.35
C ILE A 89 -18.91 -19.09 -0.61
N THR A 90 -19.94 -18.71 -1.34
CA THR A 90 -20.50 -19.50 -2.43
C THR A 90 -20.03 -18.92 -3.76
N VAL A 91 -19.47 -19.78 -4.61
CA VAL A 91 -19.07 -19.44 -5.98
C VAL A 91 -19.70 -20.45 -6.94
N GLY A 92 -20.61 -19.98 -7.78
CA GLY A 92 -21.46 -20.83 -8.58
C GLY A 92 -22.37 -21.68 -7.69
N SER A 93 -22.24 -23.01 -7.80
CA SER A 93 -22.98 -23.98 -7.00
C SER A 93 -22.19 -24.54 -5.81
N ARG A 94 -20.95 -24.08 -5.60
CA ARG A 94 -20.07 -24.61 -4.55
C ARG A 94 -19.94 -23.61 -3.41
N THR A 95 -20.04 -24.12 -2.19
CA THR A 95 -19.85 -23.34 -0.97
C THR A 95 -18.58 -23.79 -0.27
N HIS A 96 -17.78 -22.82 0.15
CA HIS A 96 -16.50 -23.00 0.83
C HIS A 96 -16.52 -22.22 2.14
N ALA A 97 -15.94 -22.79 3.20
CA ALA A 97 -15.74 -22.03 4.42
C ALA A 97 -14.72 -20.91 4.19
N ILE A 98 -14.94 -19.75 4.80
CA ILE A 98 -13.95 -18.66 4.83
C ILE A 98 -12.77 -19.13 5.67
N GLY A 99 -11.55 -19.00 5.12
CA GLY A 99 -10.32 -19.54 5.70
C GLY A 99 -9.92 -20.92 5.15
N HIS A 100 -10.84 -21.60 4.44
CA HIS A 100 -10.49 -22.83 3.73
C HIS A 100 -9.47 -22.55 2.62
N ARG A 101 -8.41 -23.37 2.57
CA ARG A 101 -7.40 -23.33 1.51
C ARG A 101 -7.49 -24.56 0.63
N SER A 102 -7.78 -24.33 -0.64
CA SER A 102 -7.79 -25.35 -1.68
C SER A 102 -7.10 -24.83 -2.94
N ARG A 103 -6.83 -25.71 -3.91
CA ARG A 103 -6.31 -25.29 -5.22
C ARG A 103 -7.30 -24.43 -6.02
N GLN A 104 -8.58 -24.47 -5.67
CA GLN A 104 -9.63 -23.77 -6.39
C GLN A 104 -10.02 -22.45 -5.73
N VAL A 105 -10.13 -22.45 -4.41
CA VAL A 105 -10.51 -21.29 -3.59
C VAL A 105 -9.53 -21.22 -2.42
N ASP A 106 -8.87 -20.07 -2.27
CA ASP A 106 -8.03 -19.73 -1.13
C ASP A 106 -8.53 -18.41 -0.54
N CYS A 107 -9.03 -18.45 0.69
CA CYS A 107 -9.62 -17.30 1.36
C CYS A 107 -8.86 -16.95 2.64
N TRP A 108 -8.79 -15.65 2.93
CA TRP A 108 -8.33 -15.12 4.20
C TRP A 108 -9.24 -13.98 4.63
N SER A 109 -9.08 -13.57 5.88
CA SER A 109 -9.87 -12.50 6.45
C SER A 109 -9.05 -11.60 7.35
N MET A 110 -9.54 -10.38 7.48
CA MET A 110 -9.06 -9.40 8.44
C MET A 110 -10.26 -8.80 9.15
N TYR A 111 -10.19 -8.62 10.47
CA TYR A 111 -11.30 -8.05 11.23
C TYR A 111 -10.82 -7.24 12.43
N ASN A 112 -11.64 -6.27 12.81
CA ASN A 112 -11.51 -5.51 14.05
C ASN A 112 -12.91 -5.08 14.52
N ASN A 113 -13.00 -4.12 15.44
CA ASN A 113 -14.29 -3.67 15.97
C ASN A 113 -15.10 -2.82 14.98
N HIS A 114 -14.50 -2.31 13.91
CA HIS A 114 -15.15 -1.42 12.94
C HIS A 114 -15.53 -2.13 11.64
N ALA A 115 -14.73 -3.10 11.19
CA ALA A 115 -14.95 -3.78 9.93
C ALA A 115 -14.47 -5.23 9.96
N ALA A 116 -15.04 -6.01 9.07
CA ALA A 116 -14.53 -7.33 8.73
C ALA A 116 -14.43 -7.46 7.22
N THR A 117 -13.36 -8.05 6.77
CA THR A 117 -13.03 -8.18 5.36
C THR A 117 -12.66 -9.62 5.04
N VAL A 118 -13.07 -10.06 3.86
CA VAL A 118 -12.78 -11.39 3.33
C VAL A 118 -12.22 -11.19 1.94
N THR A 119 -11.10 -11.83 1.67
CA THR A 119 -10.53 -11.86 0.34
C THR A 119 -10.35 -13.32 -0.07
N CYS A 120 -10.76 -13.64 -1.29
CA CYS A 120 -10.63 -14.99 -1.84
C CYS A 120 -10.04 -14.94 -3.24
N HIS A 121 -9.05 -15.79 -3.49
CA HIS A 121 -8.62 -16.11 -4.84
C HIS A 121 -9.38 -17.32 -5.35
N VAL A 122 -9.99 -17.19 -6.53
CA VAL A 122 -10.76 -18.27 -7.15
C VAL A 122 -10.25 -18.59 -8.54
N SER A 123 -9.77 -19.82 -8.71
CA SER A 123 -9.36 -20.37 -10.00
C SER A 123 -10.58 -20.82 -10.80
N LEU A 124 -10.73 -20.27 -12.01
CA LEU A 124 -11.84 -20.55 -12.92
C LEU A 124 -11.53 -21.66 -13.93
N ARG A 125 -10.35 -22.28 -13.86
CA ARG A 125 -9.85 -23.25 -14.88
C ARG A 125 -10.74 -24.48 -15.12
N HIS A 126 -11.66 -24.78 -14.21
CA HIS A 126 -12.58 -25.92 -14.32
C HIS A 126 -14.00 -25.51 -14.71
N LEU A 127 -14.24 -24.23 -14.94
CA LEU A 127 -15.52 -23.69 -15.35
C LEU A 127 -15.53 -23.49 -16.88
N PRO A 128 -16.72 -23.51 -17.50
CA PRO A 128 -16.86 -23.02 -18.87
C PRO A 128 -16.26 -21.62 -19.01
N ALA A 129 -15.77 -21.27 -20.20
CA ALA A 129 -15.29 -19.92 -20.45
C ALA A 129 -16.42 -18.91 -20.13
N LEU A 130 -16.18 -18.09 -19.11
CA LEU A 130 -17.06 -16.99 -18.74
C LEU A 130 -16.53 -15.74 -19.40
N ASP A 131 -17.41 -15.03 -20.10
CA ASP A 131 -17.07 -13.75 -20.70
C ASP A 131 -17.28 -12.65 -19.66
N PHE A 132 -16.17 -12.21 -19.06
CA PHE A 132 -16.19 -11.10 -18.12
C PHE A 132 -15.89 -9.80 -18.84
N GLU A 133 -16.89 -8.93 -18.90
CA GLU A 133 -16.67 -7.53 -19.29
C GLU A 133 -16.23 -6.74 -18.06
N ALA A 134 -15.03 -6.15 -18.11
CA ALA A 134 -14.58 -5.29 -17.04
C ALA A 134 -15.44 -4.02 -16.97
N LEU A 135 -15.70 -3.55 -15.76
CA LEU A 135 -16.32 -2.25 -15.56
C LEU A 135 -15.41 -1.16 -16.15
N ALA A 136 -16.00 -0.21 -16.87
CA ALA A 136 -15.26 0.94 -17.36
C ALA A 136 -14.57 1.65 -16.20
N HIS A 137 -13.32 2.08 -16.40
CA HIS A 137 -12.49 2.72 -15.37
C HIS A 137 -13.21 3.89 -14.69
N ASP A 138 -13.97 4.67 -15.47
CA ASP A 138 -14.66 5.87 -14.99
C ASP A 138 -16.04 5.59 -14.40
N THR A 139 -16.43 4.32 -14.28
CA THR A 139 -17.66 3.95 -13.58
C THR A 139 -17.50 4.40 -12.12
N PRO A 140 -18.40 5.23 -11.57
CA PRO A 140 -18.31 5.65 -10.17
C PRO A 140 -18.52 4.47 -9.21
N ALA A 141 -17.72 4.40 -8.16
CA ALA A 141 -17.92 3.41 -7.10
C ALA A 141 -19.21 3.70 -6.33
N PRO A 142 -20.02 2.67 -5.98
CA PRO A 142 -21.14 2.85 -5.09
C PRO A 142 -20.71 3.38 -3.71
N PRO A 143 -21.58 4.10 -2.97
CA PRO A 143 -21.20 4.72 -1.69
C PRO A 143 -20.70 3.76 -0.60
N CYS A 144 -21.04 2.46 -0.66
CA CYS A 144 -20.48 1.48 0.27
C CYS A 144 -18.97 1.25 0.10
N PHE A 145 -18.38 1.76 -0.98
CA PHE A 145 -16.94 1.76 -1.21
C PHE A 145 -16.25 3.05 -0.72
N ASP A 146 -17.01 4.02 -0.19
CA ASP A 146 -16.44 5.20 0.47
C ASP A 146 -15.66 4.72 1.69
N ASN A 147 -14.33 4.76 1.63
CA ASN A 147 -13.38 4.19 2.58
C ASN A 147 -13.12 2.68 2.49
N PHE A 148 -13.56 1.99 1.43
CA PHE A 148 -13.12 0.63 1.10
C PHE A 148 -12.32 0.62 -0.20
N PRO A 149 -11.04 1.02 -0.17
CA PRO A 149 -10.18 0.92 -1.32
C PRO A 149 -10.07 -0.53 -1.76
N LEU A 150 -10.55 -0.81 -2.97
CA LEU A 150 -10.43 -2.12 -3.60
C LEU A 150 -8.98 -2.54 -3.87
N VAL A 151 -8.00 -1.67 -3.60
CA VAL A 151 -6.55 -1.90 -3.76
C VAL A 151 -5.87 -2.21 -2.42
N GLU A 152 -6.49 -1.89 -1.27
CA GLU A 152 -5.87 -1.93 0.08
C GLU A 152 -5.37 -3.32 0.51
N GLN A 153 -5.85 -4.40 -0.12
CA GLN A 153 -5.56 -5.78 0.30
C GLN A 153 -4.56 -6.55 -0.57
N SER A 154 -4.11 -6.02 -1.72
CA SER A 154 -3.16 -6.76 -2.59
C SER A 154 -1.76 -6.89 -1.97
N ASP A 155 -1.39 -6.03 -1.02
CA ASP A 155 -0.07 -6.09 -0.36
C ASP A 155 -0.04 -7.08 0.82
N VAL A 156 -1.19 -7.64 1.20
CA VAL A 156 -1.26 -8.72 2.19
C VAL A 156 -0.95 -10.09 1.55
N ASP A 157 -1.06 -10.21 0.22
CA ASP A 157 -0.77 -11.44 -0.54
C ASP A 157 0.72 -11.82 -0.64
N GLY A 158 1.59 -11.14 0.09
CA GLY A 158 3.03 -11.42 0.08
C GLY A 158 3.71 -11.10 -1.25
N THR A 159 3.00 -10.55 -2.24
CA THR A 159 3.62 -9.81 -3.34
C THR A 159 4.18 -8.52 -2.77
N PRO A 160 5.51 -8.32 -2.78
CA PRO A 160 6.07 -7.02 -2.50
C PRO A 160 5.54 -6.09 -3.59
N SER A 161 4.74 -5.09 -3.23
CA SER A 161 4.81 -3.84 -3.97
C SER A 161 6.29 -3.48 -4.03
N ASN A 162 6.84 -3.34 -5.24
CA ASN A 162 8.24 -3.02 -5.52
C ASN A 162 8.62 -1.62 -5.01
N VAL A 163 8.43 -1.36 -3.73
CA VAL A 163 9.14 -0.33 -2.98
C VAL A 163 10.23 -1.11 -2.27
N THR A 164 11.36 -1.17 -2.96
CA THR A 164 12.62 -1.72 -2.49
C THR A 164 12.83 -1.47 -1.00
N GLN A 165 12.97 -2.56 -0.23
CA GLN A 165 13.51 -2.56 1.14
C GLN A 165 14.88 -1.86 1.26
N SER A 166 15.51 -1.45 0.15
CA SER A 166 16.80 -0.76 0.15
C SER A 166 16.73 0.74 0.51
N GLU A 167 15.55 1.32 0.76
CA GLU A 167 15.45 2.72 1.23
C GLU A 167 15.15 2.84 2.73
N PHE A 168 14.85 1.73 3.41
CA PHE A 168 14.66 1.71 4.87
C PHE A 168 15.94 1.31 5.58
N GLY A 169 16.96 2.16 5.47
CA GLY A 169 17.90 2.28 6.56
C GLY A 169 17.11 2.74 7.77
N GLN A 170 17.08 1.93 8.84
CA GLN A 170 16.70 2.41 10.17
C GLN A 170 17.60 3.59 10.51
N HIS A 171 17.17 4.82 10.20
CA HIS A 171 17.72 6.01 10.81
C HIS A 171 17.00 6.25 12.13
N GLU A 172 17.17 5.31 13.06
CA GLU A 172 17.05 5.63 14.48
C GLU A 172 18.37 6.24 14.96
N ILE A 173 18.25 7.47 15.47
CA ILE A 173 19.14 8.13 16.42
C ILE A 173 20.61 8.25 15.98
N GLY A 174 20.92 9.37 15.33
CA GLY A 174 22.28 9.86 15.15
C GLY A 174 22.31 11.38 14.93
N ASN A 175 22.44 12.13 16.03
CA ASN A 175 22.65 13.58 16.13
C ASN A 175 21.59 14.49 15.48
N GLU A 176 20.54 14.82 16.25
CA GLU A 176 19.96 16.17 16.15
C GLU A 176 20.97 17.15 16.73
N GLY A 177 21.81 17.68 15.85
CA GLY A 177 22.65 18.84 16.12
C GLY A 177 22.41 19.84 15.00
N LEU A 178 22.35 21.12 15.35
CA LEU A 178 22.47 22.22 14.40
C LEU A 178 23.77 22.01 13.60
N GLU A 179 23.69 21.34 12.46
CA GLU A 179 24.86 21.01 11.67
C GLU A 179 25.30 22.28 10.95
N THR A 180 26.32 22.94 11.51
CA THR A 180 26.96 24.09 10.87
C THR A 180 27.52 23.62 9.53
N VAL A 181 27.02 24.18 8.43
CA VAL A 181 27.53 23.84 7.10
C VAL A 181 28.98 24.29 7.00
N GLN A 182 29.91 23.34 6.86
CA GLN A 182 31.29 23.63 6.48
C GLN A 182 31.28 24.05 5.01
N VAL A 183 31.25 25.36 4.76
CA VAL A 183 31.35 25.91 3.40
C VAL A 183 32.78 25.66 2.90
N GLN A 184 32.96 24.74 1.95
CA GLN A 184 34.14 24.73 1.10
C GLN A 184 34.02 25.93 0.15
N ASP A 185 34.73 27.01 0.50
CA ASP A 185 34.85 28.22 -0.30
C ASP A 185 35.36 27.89 -1.72
N GLN A 186 34.45 27.87 -2.70
CA GLN A 186 34.78 28.19 -4.09
C GLN A 186 34.59 29.69 -4.31
N PHE A 187 35.37 30.50 -3.60
CA PHE A 187 35.59 31.89 -3.98
C PHE A 187 37.03 32.03 -4.48
N ASN A 188 37.18 32.26 -5.78
CA ASN A 188 38.45 32.60 -6.41
C ASN A 188 39.06 33.82 -5.69
N ALA A 189 40.08 33.57 -4.87
CA ALA A 189 40.73 34.58 -4.06
C ALA A 189 41.66 35.46 -4.89
N HIS A 190 41.38 36.77 -4.95
CA HIS A 190 42.42 37.79 -5.07
C HIS A 190 42.84 38.21 -3.64
N PRO A 191 44.13 38.08 -3.26
CA PRO A 191 44.54 38.29 -1.88
C PRO A 191 44.82 39.76 -1.61
N THR A 192 44.02 40.41 -0.77
CA THR A 192 44.46 41.62 -0.08
C THR A 192 44.16 41.53 1.41
N LEU A 193 45.08 42.11 2.19
CA LEU A 193 45.38 41.88 3.58
C LEU A 193 44.26 42.35 4.53
N ARG A 194 43.18 41.57 4.64
CA ARG A 194 42.18 41.69 5.73
C ARG A 194 42.00 40.41 6.57
N ALA A 195 42.83 39.40 6.36
CA ALA A 195 42.73 38.09 7.02
C ALA A 195 43.13 38.04 8.52
N ARG A 196 43.14 39.17 9.24
CA ARG A 196 43.49 39.22 10.68
C ARG A 196 42.58 40.11 11.54
N GLN A 197 41.32 40.27 11.14
CA GLN A 197 40.27 40.75 12.05
C GLN A 197 39.12 39.74 11.99
N GLY A 198 38.90 39.06 13.11
CA GLY A 198 38.03 37.90 13.20
C GLY A 198 36.62 38.15 12.68
N SER A 199 36.19 37.27 11.79
CA SER A 199 34.81 36.83 11.74
C SER A 199 34.80 35.37 12.20
N ILE A 200 34.81 35.18 13.52
CA ILE A 200 33.94 34.15 14.09
C ILE A 200 32.59 34.43 13.42
N LEU A 201 32.10 33.54 12.55
CA LEU A 201 30.81 33.72 11.88
C LEU A 201 29.77 34.01 12.98
N ARG A 202 29.42 35.29 13.18
CA ARG A 202 28.47 35.69 14.23
C ARG A 202 27.08 35.08 13.99
N CYS A 203 26.84 34.61 12.77
CA CYS A 203 25.69 33.79 12.42
C CYS A 203 26.14 32.72 11.40
N PRO A 204 26.57 31.51 11.81
CA PRO A 204 26.90 30.45 10.86
C PRO A 204 25.63 29.98 10.12
N PRO A 205 25.73 29.57 8.84
CA PRO A 205 24.60 28.98 8.15
C PRO A 205 24.22 27.65 8.77
N TYR A 206 22.91 27.37 8.81
CA TYR A 206 22.37 26.10 9.29
C TYR A 206 21.32 25.57 8.32
N ARG A 207 21.05 24.27 8.42
CA ARG A 207 19.98 23.63 7.65
C ARG A 207 18.71 23.55 8.49
N GLU A 208 17.57 23.76 7.85
CA GLU A 208 16.28 23.47 8.46
C GLU A 208 15.31 22.93 7.42
N THR A 209 14.29 22.23 7.88
CA THR A 209 13.21 21.75 7.02
C THR A 209 12.01 22.69 7.14
N ARG A 210 11.39 23.02 6.02
CA ARG A 210 10.20 23.87 5.95
C ARG A 210 9.09 23.19 5.18
N LEU A 211 7.86 23.55 5.50
CA LEU A 211 6.69 23.11 4.76
C LEU A 211 6.62 23.77 3.37
N VAL A 212 6.25 23.01 2.35
CA VAL A 212 6.03 23.54 1.00
C VAL A 212 4.55 23.85 0.83
N GLY A 213 4.21 25.13 0.69
CA GLY A 213 2.82 25.58 0.55
C GLY A 213 1.97 25.20 1.76
N ASP A 214 0.86 24.52 1.51
CA ASP A 214 0.00 23.97 2.57
C ASP A 214 0.46 22.57 3.04
N GLY A 215 1.41 21.95 2.35
CA GLY A 215 1.90 20.59 2.60
C GLY A 215 1.13 19.49 1.88
N ASN A 216 -0.01 19.79 1.23
CA ASN A 216 -0.91 18.80 0.62
C ASN A 216 -1.12 17.54 1.50
N PRO A 217 -1.65 17.70 2.73
CA PRO A 217 -1.70 16.63 3.72
C PRO A 217 -2.64 15.50 3.29
N HIS A 218 -2.13 14.27 3.33
CA HIS A 218 -2.91 13.04 3.07
C HIS A 218 -2.68 12.01 4.18
N GLN A 219 -3.66 11.13 4.37
CA GLN A 219 -3.62 10.09 5.38
C GLN A 219 -3.09 8.80 4.76
N ASN A 220 -2.02 8.28 5.33
CA ASN A 220 -1.40 7.01 4.97
C ASN A 220 -1.43 6.09 6.18
N TYR A 221 -1.30 4.79 5.94
CA TYR A 221 -1.26 3.80 7.02
C TYR A 221 0.00 2.96 6.91
N PHE A 222 0.70 2.83 8.03
CA PHE A 222 1.77 1.85 8.18
C PHE A 222 1.20 0.64 8.88
N HIS A 223 1.26 -0.52 8.24
CA HIS A 223 0.74 -1.77 8.77
C HIS A 223 1.90 -2.63 9.25
N VAL A 224 1.82 -3.13 10.46
CA VAL A 224 2.86 -3.97 11.06
C VAL A 224 2.25 -5.17 11.77
N GLN A 225 2.88 -6.34 11.62
CA GLN A 225 2.53 -7.55 12.34
C GLN A 225 3.11 -7.50 13.75
N MET A 226 2.23 -7.47 14.75
CA MET A 226 2.61 -7.27 16.15
C MET A 226 2.98 -8.57 16.86
N THR A 227 2.52 -9.71 16.33
CA THR A 227 2.81 -11.03 16.89
C THR A 227 3.53 -11.92 15.89
N THR A 228 4.16 -12.98 16.37
CA THR A 228 4.45 -14.11 15.49
C THR A 228 3.15 -14.77 15.00
N THR A 229 3.24 -15.58 13.96
CA THR A 229 2.10 -16.34 13.45
C THR A 229 1.80 -17.53 14.34
N ALA A 230 0.60 -17.56 14.92
CA ALA A 230 0.09 -18.75 15.59
C ALA A 230 -0.25 -19.81 14.53
N ARG A 231 0.10 -21.07 14.81
CA ARG A 231 -0.33 -22.22 14.00
C ARG A 231 -1.36 -23.00 14.79
N CYS A 232 -2.56 -23.06 14.27
CA CYS A 232 -3.68 -23.69 14.92
C CYS A 232 -3.66 -25.19 14.60
N GLY A 233 -3.66 -26.00 15.66
CA GLY A 233 -3.71 -27.47 15.55
C GLY A 233 -5.15 -27.95 15.35
N ASP A 234 -5.49 -29.03 16.04
CA ASP A 234 -6.83 -29.64 16.02
C ASP A 234 -7.75 -28.97 17.08
N GLY A 235 -7.80 -27.64 17.08
CA GLY A 235 -8.66 -26.88 17.98
C GLY A 235 -8.65 -25.38 17.70
N ASP A 236 -9.63 -24.68 18.28
CA ASP A 236 -9.66 -23.22 18.30
C ASP A 236 -8.38 -22.69 18.95
N CYS A 237 -7.87 -21.61 18.39
CA CYS A 237 -6.61 -21.00 18.79
C CYS A 237 -6.79 -19.50 18.98
N GLU A 238 -6.02 -18.95 19.90
CA GLU A 238 -6.01 -17.53 20.19
C GLU A 238 -4.58 -17.01 20.10
N MET A 239 -4.43 -15.81 19.57
CA MET A 239 -3.18 -15.05 19.58
C MET A 239 -3.44 -13.69 20.19
N SER A 240 -2.68 -13.36 21.21
CA SER A 240 -2.81 -12.12 21.97
C SER A 240 -1.57 -11.27 21.81
N TYR A 241 -1.77 -9.97 21.63
CA TYR A 241 -0.75 -8.96 21.87
C TYR A 241 -1.07 -8.29 23.21
N GLY A 242 -0.10 -8.20 24.11
CA GLY A 242 -0.32 -7.75 25.48
C GLY A 242 0.19 -6.34 25.73
N SER A 243 -0.41 -5.64 26.71
CA SER A 243 -0.01 -4.28 27.11
C SER A 243 1.37 -4.18 27.77
N SER A 244 2.05 -5.30 28.03
CA SER A 244 3.44 -5.32 28.50
C SER A 244 4.47 -5.19 27.37
N GLU A 245 4.02 -5.35 26.12
CA GLU A 245 4.85 -5.10 24.95
C GLU A 245 4.67 -3.65 24.52
N THR A 246 5.76 -2.96 24.24
CA THR A 246 5.76 -1.57 23.78
C THR A 246 6.55 -1.51 22.49
N GLU A 247 5.87 -1.16 21.40
CA GLU A 247 6.51 -0.85 20.13
C GLU A 247 6.48 0.66 19.93
N THR A 248 7.56 1.21 19.36
CA THR A 248 7.67 2.64 19.05
C THR A 248 7.62 2.83 17.55
N PHE A 249 6.71 3.69 17.11
CA PHE A 249 6.58 4.04 15.70
C PHE A 249 7.02 5.49 15.50
N SER A 250 7.94 5.69 14.58
CA SER A 250 8.56 6.99 14.30
C SER A 250 8.18 7.52 12.92
N TRP A 251 8.39 8.81 12.71
CA TRP A 251 8.31 9.43 11.38
C TRP A 251 9.29 8.78 10.39
N SER A 252 9.00 8.93 9.10
CA SER A 252 9.90 8.57 8.01
C SER A 252 9.80 9.60 6.88
N ALA A 253 10.83 9.70 6.04
CA ALA A 253 10.87 10.66 4.94
C ALA A 253 11.33 9.99 3.64
N SER A 254 10.89 10.51 2.50
CA SER A 254 11.33 10.03 1.17
C SER A 254 12.70 10.56 0.74
N ALA A 255 13.33 11.40 1.58
CA ALA A 255 14.67 11.93 1.39
C ALA A 255 15.28 12.32 2.75
N SER A 256 16.58 12.63 2.77
CA SER A 256 17.26 13.11 3.98
C SER A 256 16.67 14.43 4.46
N ILE A 257 16.39 14.52 5.76
CA ILE A 257 15.78 15.69 6.39
C ILE A 257 16.83 16.44 7.24
N ALA A 258 16.73 17.77 7.27
CA ALA A 258 17.56 18.60 8.14
C ALA A 258 17.08 18.60 9.61
N GLY A 259 15.77 18.51 9.82
CA GLY A 259 15.17 18.32 11.14
C GLY A 259 13.67 18.01 11.02
N TRP A 260 13.16 17.15 11.90
CA TRP A 260 11.73 16.87 11.92
C TRP A 260 10.94 18.13 12.29
N ILE A 261 9.83 18.35 11.59
CA ILE A 261 8.88 19.43 11.84
C ILE A 261 7.47 18.83 11.83
N SER A 262 6.53 19.38 12.60
CA SER A 262 5.12 18.97 12.49
C SER A 262 4.41 19.60 11.29
N GLY A 263 4.98 20.66 10.70
CA GLY A 263 4.32 21.45 9.66
C GLY A 263 3.04 22.18 10.11
N GLY A 264 2.75 22.19 11.42
CA GLY A 264 1.48 22.68 11.98
C GLY A 264 0.35 21.64 11.93
N PHE A 265 0.65 20.37 11.66
CA PHE A 265 -0.30 19.27 11.74
C PHE A 265 -0.29 18.61 13.12
N ALA A 266 -1.40 17.95 13.45
CA ALA A 266 -1.57 17.13 14.64
C ALA A 266 -0.77 15.81 14.55
N VAL A 267 0.56 15.91 14.52
CA VAL A 267 1.47 14.77 14.34
C VAL A 267 2.58 14.77 15.38
N GLU A 268 3.11 13.58 15.63
CA GLU A 268 4.21 13.35 16.57
C GLU A 268 5.45 12.81 15.83
N LYS A 269 6.62 13.02 16.43
CA LYS A 269 7.87 12.47 15.91
C LYS A 269 7.87 10.94 16.09
N SER A 270 7.43 10.48 17.24
CA SER A 270 7.20 9.08 17.49
C SER A 270 6.15 8.93 18.58
N HIS A 271 5.50 7.77 18.61
CA HIS A 271 4.63 7.39 19.72
C HIS A 271 4.84 5.91 20.02
N SER A 272 4.53 5.53 21.25
CA SER A 272 4.58 4.15 21.70
C SER A 272 3.18 3.69 22.08
N VAL A 273 2.81 2.48 21.67
CA VAL A 273 1.48 1.90 21.98
C VAL A 273 1.68 0.69 22.87
N SER A 274 0.82 0.57 23.88
CA SER A 274 0.77 -0.56 24.80
C SER A 274 -0.70 -0.90 25.09
N GLU A 275 -1.36 -1.54 24.12
CA GLU A 275 -2.75 -1.99 24.25
C GLU A 275 -2.81 -3.51 24.03
N ALA A 276 -3.82 -4.15 24.65
CA ALA A 276 -4.03 -5.57 24.49
C ALA A 276 -5.13 -5.86 23.46
N ILE A 277 -4.88 -6.82 22.57
CA ILE A 277 -5.89 -7.36 21.66
C ILE A 277 -5.73 -8.87 21.56
N ASN A 278 -6.86 -9.54 21.40
CA ASN A 278 -6.95 -10.98 21.21
C ASN A 278 -7.59 -11.28 19.86
N CYS A 279 -6.95 -12.18 19.11
CA CYS A 279 -7.42 -12.67 17.84
C CYS A 279 -7.70 -14.16 17.92
N VAL A 280 -8.92 -14.55 17.57
CA VAL A 280 -9.37 -15.95 17.58
C VAL A 280 -9.37 -16.49 16.16
N ALA A 281 -8.98 -17.76 16.02
CA ALA A 281 -9.14 -18.57 14.83
C ALA A 281 -9.81 -19.90 15.19
N LYS A 282 -10.70 -20.39 14.32
CA LYS A 282 -11.50 -21.59 14.57
C LYS A 282 -10.93 -22.79 13.82
N GLU A 283 -10.91 -23.95 14.48
CA GLU A 283 -10.28 -25.19 13.97
C GLU A 283 -10.67 -25.55 12.52
N GLU A 284 -11.98 -25.49 12.26
CA GLU A 284 -12.60 -25.92 11.00
C GLU A 284 -12.28 -25.00 9.81
N HIS A 285 -11.76 -23.81 10.08
CA HIS A 285 -11.70 -22.71 9.14
C HIS A 285 -10.30 -22.12 9.01
N ASP A 286 -9.54 -22.09 10.09
CA ASP A 286 -8.31 -21.31 10.17
C ASP A 286 -7.11 -22.15 10.60
N LYS A 287 -6.00 -21.97 9.90
CA LYS A 287 -4.71 -22.59 10.22
C LYS A 287 -3.72 -21.62 10.82
N HIS A 288 -3.90 -20.32 10.56
CA HIS A 288 -3.01 -19.29 11.05
C HIS A 288 -3.77 -18.09 11.56
N VAL A 289 -3.29 -17.48 12.65
CA VAL A 289 -3.80 -16.21 13.18
C VAL A 289 -2.65 -15.36 13.70
N CYS A 290 -2.77 -14.05 13.52
CA CYS A 290 -1.81 -13.06 13.97
C CYS A 290 -2.50 -11.72 14.22
N VAL A 291 -1.90 -10.91 15.09
CA VAL A 291 -2.30 -9.55 15.35
C VAL A 291 -1.49 -8.61 14.45
N TRP A 292 -2.19 -7.68 13.82
CA TRP A 292 -1.60 -6.56 13.13
C TRP A 292 -2.05 -5.24 13.75
N GLN A 293 -1.27 -4.19 13.53
CA GLN A 293 -1.65 -2.82 13.85
C GLN A 293 -1.55 -1.97 12.59
N LYS A 294 -2.60 -1.21 12.30
CA LYS A 294 -2.54 -0.12 11.32
C LYS A 294 -2.21 1.16 12.09
N ILE A 295 -1.24 1.92 11.59
CA ILE A 295 -0.74 3.12 12.24
C ILE A 295 -0.96 4.29 11.30
N ALA A 296 -1.83 5.19 11.72
CA ALA A 296 -2.19 6.37 10.96
C ALA A 296 -1.03 7.37 10.93
N HIS A 297 -0.57 7.71 9.73
CA HIS A 297 0.40 8.77 9.48
C HIS A 297 -0.20 9.86 8.60
N THR A 298 0.07 11.11 8.94
CA THR A 298 -0.16 12.22 8.02
C THR A 298 1.11 12.41 7.19
N ALA A 299 0.94 12.36 5.88
CA ALA A 299 1.97 12.60 4.89
C ALA A 299 1.86 14.02 4.35
N TYR A 300 2.97 14.74 4.30
CA TYR A 300 3.00 16.13 3.85
C TYR A 300 4.33 16.50 3.20
N THR A 301 4.25 17.46 2.26
CA THR A 301 5.39 17.90 1.46
C THR A 301 6.22 18.95 2.18
N VAL A 302 7.51 18.67 2.31
CA VAL A 302 8.51 19.54 2.94
C VAL A 302 9.73 19.72 2.04
N GLN A 303 10.59 20.69 2.37
CA GLN A 303 11.85 20.93 1.67
C GLN A 303 12.90 21.44 2.65
N ASN A 304 14.14 21.03 2.47
CA ASN A 304 15.26 21.56 3.26
C ASN A 304 15.69 22.93 2.73
N TYR A 305 16.22 23.77 3.61
CA TYR A 305 16.76 25.08 3.30
C TYR A 305 18.08 25.28 4.01
N ILE A 306 19.03 25.94 3.33
CA ILE A 306 20.20 26.54 3.97
C ILE A 306 19.82 27.97 4.35
N VAL A 307 19.85 28.27 5.64
CA VAL A 307 19.52 29.57 6.20
C VAL A 307 20.80 30.35 6.49
N TYR A 308 20.86 31.58 6.00
CA TYR A 308 21.91 32.56 6.26
C TYR A 308 21.38 33.65 7.20
N PRO A 309 21.47 33.45 8.54
CA PRO A 309 20.81 34.33 9.51
C PRO A 309 21.23 35.80 9.41
N CYS A 310 22.50 36.06 9.08
CA CYS A 310 23.05 37.41 8.94
C CYS A 310 22.51 38.17 7.70
N SER A 311 22.10 37.48 6.62
CA SER A 311 21.52 38.09 5.42
C SER A 311 20.01 37.94 5.30
N LYS A 312 19.38 37.24 6.28
CA LYS A 312 17.95 36.85 6.25
C LYS A 312 17.56 36.12 4.95
N GLN A 313 18.53 35.41 4.36
CA GLN A 313 18.32 34.63 3.14
C GLN A 313 18.12 33.17 3.51
N ALA A 314 17.20 32.49 2.82
CA ALA A 314 17.07 31.04 2.86
C ALA A 314 17.04 30.54 1.42
N ILE A 315 17.88 29.54 1.12
CA ILE A 315 17.99 28.96 -0.22
C ILE A 315 17.53 27.51 -0.12
N PRO A 316 16.64 27.04 -1.02
CA PRO A 316 16.26 25.63 -1.07
C PRO A 316 17.49 24.72 -1.22
N ASP A 317 17.49 23.63 -0.47
CA ASP A 317 18.54 22.60 -0.46
C ASP A 317 17.95 21.25 -0.87
N GLY A 318 18.05 20.96 -2.17
CA GLY A 318 17.43 19.79 -2.79
C GLY A 318 15.96 19.98 -3.17
N GLU A 319 15.36 18.93 -3.71
CA GLU A 319 13.95 18.91 -4.14
C GLU A 319 12.98 18.72 -2.96
N PRO A 320 11.71 19.14 -3.10
CA PRO A 320 10.66 18.78 -2.15
C PRO A 320 10.51 17.26 -1.99
N PHE A 321 10.19 16.81 -0.78
CA PHE A 321 10.03 15.41 -0.44
C PHE A 321 8.88 15.21 0.54
N ILE A 322 8.45 13.95 0.73
CA ILE A 322 7.33 13.62 1.61
C ILE A 322 7.86 13.22 2.99
N LEU A 323 7.27 13.80 4.03
CA LEU A 323 7.44 13.42 5.42
C LEU A 323 6.16 12.72 5.89
N TRP A 324 6.30 11.48 6.37
CA TRP A 324 5.22 10.71 7.01
C TRP A 324 5.42 10.78 8.51
N SER A 325 4.50 11.38 9.24
CA SER A 325 4.57 11.47 10.71
C SER A 325 3.35 10.80 11.35
N PRO A 326 3.54 9.97 12.38
CA PRO A 326 2.42 9.41 13.13
C PRO A 326 1.45 10.50 13.60
N ASN A 327 0.16 10.21 13.53
CA ASN A 327 -0.86 11.10 14.05
C ASN A 327 -0.73 11.22 15.57
N ALA A 328 -0.88 12.44 16.09
CA ALA A 328 -0.83 12.72 17.51
C ALA A 328 -1.90 11.91 18.26
N ASN A 329 -1.57 11.48 19.49
CA ASN A 329 -2.43 10.62 20.32
C ASN A 329 -2.89 9.32 19.61
N ASN A 330 -2.13 8.84 18.61
CA ASN A 330 -2.42 7.63 17.86
C ASN A 330 -3.79 7.63 17.14
N VAL A 331 -4.30 8.81 16.80
CA VAL A 331 -5.63 8.97 16.19
C VAL A 331 -5.70 8.31 14.81
N GLY A 332 -6.66 7.39 14.65
CA GLY A 332 -6.92 6.66 13.40
C GLY A 332 -6.17 5.33 13.28
N SER A 333 -5.28 5.04 14.22
CA SER A 333 -4.62 3.74 14.33
C SER A 333 -5.51 2.75 15.07
N GLU A 334 -5.39 1.47 14.74
CA GLU A 334 -6.08 0.40 15.47
C GLU A 334 -5.40 -0.95 15.25
N TYR A 335 -5.64 -1.88 16.17
CA TYR A 335 -5.30 -3.27 15.95
C TYR A 335 -6.37 -3.98 15.13
N TYR A 336 -5.94 -4.98 14.38
CA TYR A 336 -6.83 -5.88 13.67
C TYR A 336 -6.24 -7.28 13.60
N CYS A 337 -7.13 -8.25 13.52
CA CYS A 337 -6.82 -9.66 13.44
C CYS A 337 -6.72 -10.08 11.99
N VAL A 338 -5.74 -10.93 11.69
CA VAL A 338 -5.54 -11.52 10.35
C VAL A 338 -5.55 -13.03 10.48
N ARG A 339 -6.27 -13.70 9.58
CA ARG A 339 -6.37 -15.15 9.55
C ARG A 339 -5.92 -15.71 8.21
N ASN A 340 -5.15 -16.80 8.24
CA ASN A 340 -4.61 -17.53 7.10
C ASN A 340 -3.61 -16.81 6.18
N THR A 341 -3.49 -15.48 6.22
CA THR A 341 -2.50 -14.71 5.44
C THR A 341 -1.45 -13.99 6.32
N CYS A 342 -1.15 -14.57 7.47
CA CYS A 342 -0.10 -14.03 8.34
C CYS A 342 1.29 -14.12 7.70
N ARG A 343 2.13 -13.12 7.96
CA ARG A 343 3.52 -13.10 7.50
C ARG A 343 4.44 -13.86 8.46
N ALA A 344 5.68 -14.08 8.04
CA ALA A 344 6.58 -15.02 8.70
C ALA A 344 7.04 -14.54 10.09
N GLY A 345 7.21 -13.24 10.29
CA GLY A 345 7.81 -12.66 11.50
C GLY A 345 7.01 -11.51 12.12
N LYS A 346 7.15 -11.36 13.45
CA LYS A 346 6.81 -10.12 14.14
C LYS A 346 7.65 -8.98 13.55
N GLY A 347 7.05 -7.83 13.33
CA GLY A 347 7.68 -6.66 12.71
C GLY A 347 7.58 -6.62 11.19
N ASP A 348 7.09 -7.68 10.54
CA ASP A 348 6.78 -7.64 9.10
C ASP A 348 5.76 -6.55 8.84
N ASN A 349 6.02 -5.70 7.83
CA ASN A 349 5.26 -4.48 7.63
C ASN A 349 5.08 -4.12 6.16
N TRP A 350 4.20 -3.15 5.91
CA TRP A 350 3.99 -2.52 4.62
C TRP A 350 3.32 -1.15 4.79
N TRP A 351 3.36 -0.33 3.73
CA TRP A 351 2.75 0.99 3.70
C TRP A 351 1.55 1.01 2.76
N ASP A 352 0.38 1.40 3.25
CA ASP A 352 -0.70 1.89 2.42
C ASP A 352 -0.45 3.37 2.12
N LYS A 353 -0.05 3.64 0.86
CA LYS A 353 0.08 4.99 0.32
C LYS A 353 -0.99 5.36 -0.69
N SER A 354 -2.12 4.65 -0.68
CA SER A 354 -3.23 4.97 -1.55
C SER A 354 -3.72 6.41 -1.30
N PRO A 355 -4.00 7.19 -2.36
CA PRO A 355 -4.28 8.62 -2.24
C PRO A 355 -5.70 8.92 -1.70
N SER A 356 -6.35 7.96 -1.03
CA SER A 356 -7.81 7.93 -0.90
C SER A 356 -8.36 8.67 0.32
N ARG A 357 -7.51 9.20 1.23
CA ARG A 357 -7.98 9.91 2.43
C ARG A 357 -7.21 11.22 2.67
N PRO A 358 -7.90 12.36 2.83
CA PRO A 358 -7.25 13.61 3.26
C PRO A 358 -6.63 13.44 4.65
N GLY A 359 -5.47 14.08 4.88
CA GLY A 359 -4.74 14.02 6.16
C GLY A 359 -5.46 14.78 7.27
N LEU A 360 -4.92 14.70 8.50
CA LEU A 360 -5.51 15.46 9.62
C LEU A 360 -5.48 16.98 9.35
N PRO A 361 -6.52 17.73 9.75
CA PRO A 361 -6.54 19.18 9.66
C PRO A 361 -5.35 19.80 10.40
N ARG A 362 -4.98 21.04 10.03
CA ARG A 362 -4.10 21.85 10.87
C ARG A 362 -4.83 22.19 12.16
N ASP A 363 -4.20 21.91 13.29
CA ASP A 363 -4.62 22.44 14.58
C ASP A 363 -4.21 23.91 14.63
N TRP A 364 -5.17 24.81 14.86
CA TRP A 364 -4.94 26.26 15.04
C TRP A 364 -4.84 26.61 16.51
#